data_AF-A0A973H9V7-F1
#
_entry.id   AF-A0A973H9V7-F1
#
_cell.length_a   1.000
_cell.length_b   1.000
_cell.length_c   1.000
_cell.angle_alpha   90.00
_cell.angle_beta   90.00
_cell.angle_gamma   90.00
#
_symmetry.space_group_name_H-M   'P 1'
#
loop_
_entity.id
_entity.type
_entity.pdbx_description
1 polymer ?
#
loop_
_entity_poly.entity_id
_entity_poly.type
_entity_poly.pdbx_seq_one_letter_code
_entity_poly.pdbx_strand_id
1 'polypeptide(L)' 'MTDSALDPEDRKIVTLARSARARNGVPEGAAVRDDTGRTYVAGTV' A
#
# COMPACT_ATOMS: atom_id res chain seq x y z
N MET A 1 5.77 -3.58 -24.76
CA MET A 1 5.90 -3.66 -23.30
C MET A 1 5.85 -2.22 -22.81
N THR A 2 4.66 -1.63 -22.76
CA THR A 2 4.51 -0.18 -22.63
C THR A 2 4.68 0.23 -21.18
N ASP A 3 5.74 1.00 -20.95
CA ASP A 3 5.99 1.84 -19.78
C ASP A 3 4.67 2.41 -19.22
N SER A 4 4.24 1.93 -18.05
CA SER A 4 2.94 2.29 -17.48
C SER A 4 3.19 2.84 -16.10
N ALA A 5 3.25 4.18 -16.00
CA ALA A 5 3.11 4.86 -14.73
C ALA A 5 1.91 4.25 -13.99
N LEU A 6 2.16 3.62 -12.83
CA LEU A 6 1.13 2.97 -12.00
C LEU A 6 -0.11 3.85 -11.92
N ASP A 7 -1.30 3.24 -11.97
CA ASP A 7 -2.54 3.95 -11.72
C ASP A 7 -2.44 4.74 -10.40
N PRO A 8 -3.03 5.95 -10.28
CA PRO A 8 -2.99 6.71 -9.05
C PRO A 8 -3.42 5.92 -7.80
N GLU A 9 -4.39 5.01 -7.90
CA GLU A 9 -4.84 4.18 -6.79
C GLU A 9 -3.79 3.11 -6.44
N ASP A 10 -3.20 2.44 -7.42
CA ASP A 10 -2.11 1.48 -7.18
C ASP A 10 -0.92 2.16 -6.51
N ARG A 11 -0.57 3.37 -6.98
CA ARG A 11 0.50 4.17 -6.39
C ARG A 11 0.18 4.55 -4.94
N LYS A 12 -1.08 4.88 -4.64
CA LYS A 12 -1.54 5.16 -3.27
C LYS A 12 -1.40 3.93 -2.39
N ILE A 13 -1.83 2.75 -2.84
CA ILE A 13 -1.71 1.50 -2.07
C ILE A 13 -0.24 1.19 -1.75
N VAL A 14 0.66 1.29 -2.75
CA VAL A 14 2.10 1.11 -2.54
C VAL A 14 2.66 2.11 -1.54
N THR A 15 2.24 3.38 -1.62
CA THR A 15 2.69 4.42 -0.69
C THR A 15 2.28 4.10 0.74
N LEU A 16 1.01 3.72 0.95
CA LEU A 16 0.49 3.39 2.28
C LEU A 16 1.19 2.17 2.89
N ALA A 17 1.43 1.12 2.10
CA ALA A 17 2.17 -0.07 2.55
C ALA A 17 3.59 0.30 3.01
N ARG A 18 4.31 1.13 2.25
CA ARG A 18 5.65 1.61 2.62
C ARG A 18 5.62 2.47 3.88
N SER A 19 4.63 3.35 4.02
CA SER A 19 4.46 4.18 5.21
C SER A 19 4.19 3.33 6.46
N ALA A 20 3.37 2.27 6.34
CA ALA A 20 3.09 1.36 7.44
C ALA A 20 4.36 0.66 7.95
N ARG A 21 5.13 0.12 7.01
CA ARG A 21 6.44 -0.51 7.28
C ARG A 21 7.35 0.46 8.04
N ALA A 22 7.52 1.67 7.51
CA ALA A 22 8.41 2.68 8.09
C ALA A 22 7.95 3.17 9.47
N ARG A 23 6.64 3.41 9.65
CA ARG A 23 6.07 3.90 10.92
C ARG A 23 6.20 2.89 12.05
N ASN A 24 6.03 1.61 11.74
CA ASN A 24 6.03 0.55 12.75
C ASN A 24 7.41 -0.08 12.94
N GLY A 25 8.39 0.20 12.07
CA GLY A 25 9.73 -0.39 12.14
C GLY A 25 9.76 -1.89 11.83
N VAL A 26 8.77 -2.38 11.08
CA VAL A 26 8.58 -3.81 10.79
C VAL A 26 9.20 -4.18 9.43
N PRO A 27 9.50 -5.46 9.17
CA PRO A 27 10.08 -5.86 7.89
C PRO A 27 9.11 -5.69 6.72
N GLU A 28 7.80 -5.90 6.92
CA GLU A 28 6.77 -5.80 5.87
C GLU A 28 5.58 -4.91 6.28
N GLY A 29 5.10 -4.12 5.32
CA GLY A 29 3.84 -3.37 5.42
C GLY A 29 2.93 -3.72 4.25
N ALA A 30 1.62 -3.70 4.49
CA ALA A 30 0.61 -4.02 3.50
C ALA A 30 -0.51 -2.98 3.50
N ALA A 31 -1.09 -2.75 2.32
CA ALA A 31 -2.30 -1.96 2.17
C ALA A 31 -3.24 -2.64 1.17
N VAL A 32 -4.54 -2.67 1.48
CA VAL A 32 -5.58 -3.31 0.67
C VAL A 32 -6.78 -2.38 0.59
N ARG A 33 -7.44 -2.35 -0.57
CA ARG A 33 -8.72 -1.66 -0.78
C ARG A 33 -9.84 -2.68 -0.94
N ASP A 34 -10.97 -2.41 -0.28
CA ASP A 34 -12.19 -3.19 -0.50
C ASP A 34 -13.05 -2.60 -1.65
N ASP A 35 -14.07 -3.35 -2.03
CA ASP A 35 -15.04 -2.97 -3.07
C ASP A 35 -15.91 -1.76 -2.68
N THR A 36 -16.10 -1.52 -1.39
CA THR A 36 -16.80 -0.32 -0.88
C THR A 36 -15.94 0.94 -0.87
N GLY A 37 -14.66 0.84 -1.26
CA GLY A 37 -13.71 1.94 -1.36
C GLY A 37 -12.93 2.25 -0.08
N ARG A 38 -13.03 1.44 0.97
CA ARG A 38 -12.22 1.60 2.18
C ARG A 38 -10.81 1.07 1.96
N THR A 39 -9.84 1.66 2.65
CA THR A 39 -8.44 1.23 2.60
C THR A 39 -7.97 0.79 3.98
N TYR A 40 -7.40 -0.41 4.04
CA TYR A 40 -6.85 -1.03 5.24
C TYR A 40 -5.34 -1.08 5.14
N VAL A 41 -4.65 -0.87 6.26
CA VAL A 41 -3.18 -0.81 6.32
C VAL A 41 -2.70 -1.60 7.54
N ALA A 42 -1.67 -2.43 7.35
CA ALA A 42 -1.12 -3.29 8.40
C ALA A 42 0.40 -3.45 8.26
N GLY A 43 1.04 -3.97 9.31
CA GLY A 43 2.43 -4.40 9.32
C GLY A 43 2.56 -5.77 10.00
N THR A 44 3.66 -6.47 9.76
CA THR A 44 3.95 -7.77 10.41
C THR A 44 4.23 -7.60 11.91
N VAL A 45 4.03 -8.67 12.69
CA VAL A 45 4.23 -8.74 14.15
C VAL A 45 5.34 -9.70 14.52
#